data_AF-A0A382DVE5-F1
#
_entry.id   AF-A0A382DVE5-F1
#
_cell.length_a   1.000
_cell.length_b   1.000
_cell.length_c   1.000
_cell.angle_alpha   90.00
_cell.angle_beta   90.00
_cell.angle_gamma   90.00
#
_symmetry.space_group_name_H-M   'P 1'
#
loop_
_entity.id
_entity.type
_entity.pdbx_description
1 polymer ?
#
loop_
_entity_poly.entity_id
_entity_poly.type
_entity_poly.pdbx_seq_one_letter_code
_entity_poly.pdbx_strand_id
1 'polypeptide(L)'
;MDKRASLEQVVEGIPDGTTIGLGGLSMNSAPMAYVREIVRQEKRDLTIVAIVAGMSVDWLIAGGCVKKVISGLVSFEGLGLAPSFRTGVQSGLVEIEEYSEDLLICRLRAQAWNLPFVPTKAG
;
A
#
# COMPACT_ATOMS: atom_id res chain seq x y z
N MET A 1 27.50 8.73 -3.56
CA MET A 1 26.84 8.14 -4.75
C MET A 1 25.57 8.92 -4.99
N ASP A 2 25.38 9.43 -6.21
CA ASP A 2 24.14 10.10 -6.61
C ASP A 2 23.04 9.06 -6.87
N LYS A 3 21.83 9.30 -6.35
CA LYS A 3 20.66 8.40 -6.46
C LYS A 3 19.46 9.05 -7.14
N ARG A 4 19.65 10.22 -7.76
CA ARG A 4 18.58 10.89 -8.51
C ARG A 4 18.23 10.06 -9.75
N ALA A 5 16.94 9.84 -9.95
CA ALA A 5 16.38 9.13 -11.11
C ALA A 5 15.03 9.76 -11.48
N SER A 6 14.57 9.57 -12.72
CA SER A 6 13.20 9.95 -13.09
C SER A 6 12.19 9.00 -12.43
N LEU A 7 10.97 9.49 -12.22
CA LEU A 7 9.90 8.66 -11.65
C LEU A 7 9.58 7.46 -12.54
N GLU A 8 9.62 7.67 -13.86
CA GLU A 8 9.41 6.63 -14.87
C GLU A 8 10.44 5.51 -14.74
N GLN A 9 11.73 5.83 -14.64
CA GLN A 9 12.80 4.85 -14.46
C GLN A 9 12.64 4.06 -13.16
N VAL A 10 12.24 4.74 -12.08
CA VAL A 10 12.02 4.11 -10.77
C VAL A 10 10.87 3.10 -10.85
N VAL A 11 9.76 3.46 -11.52
CA VAL A 11 8.61 2.56 -11.64
C VAL A 11 8.85 1.44 -12.65
N GLU A 12 9.58 1.70 -13.73
CA GLU A 12 9.92 0.70 -14.75
C GLU A 12 10.63 -0.49 -14.10
N GLY A 13 11.56 -0.22 -13.18
CA GLY A 13 12.31 -1.22 -12.42
C GLY A 13 11.51 -2.04 -11.41
N ILE A 14 10.20 -1.79 -11.24
CA ILE A 14 9.34 -2.57 -10.33
C ILE A 14 8.75 -3.76 -11.10
N PRO A 15 9.07 -5.01 -10.73
CA PRO A 15 8.43 -6.18 -11.30
C PRO A 15 6.97 -6.30 -10.87
N ASP A 16 6.14 -6.90 -11.71
CA ASP A 16 4.81 -7.35 -11.30
C ASP A 16 4.92 -8.37 -10.15
N GLY A 17 3.90 -8.41 -9.29
CA GLY A 17 3.93 -9.27 -8.10
C GLY A 17 4.71 -8.69 -6.90
N THR A 18 5.30 -7.50 -7.03
CA THR A 18 6.11 -6.89 -5.97
C THR A 18 5.26 -6.47 -4.77
N THR A 19 5.83 -6.64 -3.56
CA THR A 19 5.30 -6.06 -2.33
C THR A 19 5.87 -4.67 -2.12
N ILE A 20 5.00 -3.65 -2.06
CA ILE A 20 5.36 -2.24 -1.96
C ILE A 20 4.79 -1.66 -0.67
N GLY A 21 5.67 -1.09 0.16
CA GLY A 21 5.28 -0.26 1.29
C GLY A 21 4.98 1.17 0.83
N LEU A 22 3.78 1.68 1.10
CA LEU A 22 3.43 3.08 0.85
C LEU A 22 3.50 3.88 2.14
N GLY A 23 4.28 4.97 2.09
CA GLY A 23 4.30 5.97 3.16
C GLY A 23 3.11 6.94 3.09
N GLY A 24 3.10 7.89 4.02
CA GLY A 24 1.99 8.82 4.22
C GLY A 24 0.99 8.32 5.25
N LEU A 25 -0.09 9.08 5.45
CA LEU A 25 -1.18 8.75 6.36
C LEU A 25 -2.50 9.07 5.68
N SER A 26 -3.24 8.04 5.26
CA SER A 26 -4.50 8.19 4.54
C SER A 26 -4.37 9.10 3.30
N MET A 27 -4.90 10.33 3.36
CA MET A 27 -4.80 11.34 2.31
C MET A 27 -3.60 12.31 2.47
N ASN A 28 -2.91 12.27 3.61
CA ASN A 28 -1.83 13.18 3.94
C ASN A 28 -0.48 12.64 3.46
N SER A 29 0.24 13.44 2.66
CA SER A 29 1.55 13.08 2.10
C SER A 29 1.57 11.74 1.36
N ALA A 30 0.43 11.32 0.80
CA ALA A 30 0.35 10.14 -0.04
C ALA A 30 1.20 10.37 -1.32
N PRO A 31 2.04 9.40 -1.73
CA PRO A 31 2.96 9.55 -2.86
C PRO A 31 2.23 9.45 -4.21
N MET A 32 1.29 10.37 -4.47
CA MET A 32 0.35 10.26 -5.58
C MET A 32 1.02 10.36 -6.96
N ALA A 33 2.17 11.02 -7.07
CA ALA A 33 2.95 11.01 -8.30
C ALA A 33 3.39 9.57 -8.65
N TYR A 34 3.94 8.85 -7.68
CA TYR A 34 4.37 7.46 -7.82
C TYR A 34 3.20 6.52 -8.10
N VAL A 35 2.06 6.70 -7.40
CA VAL A 35 0.83 5.94 -7.64
C VAL A 35 0.34 6.12 -9.08
N ARG A 36 0.26 7.35 -9.58
CA ARG A 36 -0.18 7.61 -10.95
C ARG A 36 0.77 6.99 -11.98
N GLU A 37 2.07 7.01 -11.70
CA GLU A 37 3.07 6.41 -12.58
C GLU A 37 2.97 4.88 -12.62
N ILE A 38 2.73 4.23 -11.47
CA ILE A 38 2.45 2.78 -11.41
C ILE A 38 1.23 2.44 -12.27
N VAL A 39 0.15 3.20 -12.15
CA VAL A 39 -1.06 3.00 -12.96
C VAL A 39 -0.77 3.23 -14.45
N ARG A 40 0.00 4.29 -14.80
CA ARG A 40 0.38 4.61 -16.17
C ARG A 40 1.19 3.50 -16.83
N GLN A 41 2.10 2.88 -16.08
CA GLN A 41 2.91 1.76 -16.56
C GLN A 41 2.21 0.40 -16.41
N GLU A 42 0.94 0.38 -15.99
CA GLU A 42 0.11 -0.81 -15.92
C GLU A 42 0.71 -1.97 -15.10
N LYS A 43 1.45 -1.67 -14.04
CA LYS A 43 1.99 -2.71 -13.15
C LYS A 43 0.85 -3.55 -12.56
N ARG A 44 1.08 -4.85 -12.40
CA ARG A 44 0.06 -5.82 -11.97
C ARG A 44 0.49 -6.64 -10.77
N ASP A 45 -0.51 -7.28 -10.17
CA ASP A 45 -0.36 -8.24 -9.08
C ASP A 45 0.37 -7.72 -7.84
N LEU A 46 0.34 -6.40 -7.61
CA LEU A 46 1.07 -5.79 -6.51
C LEU A 46 0.44 -6.12 -5.16
N THR A 47 1.30 -6.33 -4.16
CA THR A 47 0.89 -6.37 -2.75
C THR A 47 1.21 -5.02 -2.11
N ILE A 48 0.20 -4.31 -1.61
CA ILE A 48 0.39 -3.00 -1.01
C ILE A 48 0.38 -3.12 0.51
N VAL A 49 1.41 -2.59 1.17
CA VAL A 49 1.51 -2.50 2.62
C VAL A 49 1.41 -1.03 3.02
N ALA A 50 0.41 -0.68 3.80
CA ALA A 50 0.23 0.68 4.32
C ALA A 50 -0.42 0.58 5.71
N ILE A 51 0.01 1.36 6.69
CA ILE A 51 -0.57 1.26 8.05
C ILE A 51 -2.00 1.83 8.04
N VAL A 52 -2.12 3.08 7.61
CA VAL A 52 -3.38 3.78 7.38
C VAL A 52 -3.38 4.25 5.94
N ALA A 53 -4.18 3.59 5.11
CA ALA A 53 -4.28 3.84 3.69
C ALA A 53 -5.50 4.69 3.34
N GLY A 54 -5.41 5.40 2.22
CA GLY A 54 -6.49 6.22 1.68
C GLY A 54 -6.40 6.29 0.16
N MET A 55 -6.30 7.50 -0.38
CA MET A 55 -6.37 7.75 -1.83
C MET A 55 -5.34 6.97 -2.65
N SER A 56 -4.14 6.73 -2.11
CA SER A 56 -3.08 6.00 -2.81
C SER A 56 -3.47 4.56 -3.13
N VAL A 57 -4.02 3.84 -2.16
CA VAL A 57 -4.47 2.45 -2.34
C VAL A 57 -5.70 2.39 -3.23
N ASP A 58 -6.65 3.29 -3.01
CA ASP A 58 -7.89 3.32 -3.80
C ASP A 58 -7.61 3.56 -5.29
N TRP A 59 -6.69 4.48 -5.64
CA TRP A 59 -6.27 4.72 -7.02
C TRP A 59 -5.55 3.54 -7.66
N LEU A 60 -4.68 2.85 -6.91
CA LEU A 60 -4.00 1.65 -7.42
C LEU A 60 -4.98 0.51 -7.70
N ILE A 61 -6.00 0.35 -6.85
CA ILE A 61 -7.08 -0.63 -7.08
C ILE A 61 -7.93 -0.22 -8.28
N ALA A 62 -8.31 1.05 -8.39
CA ALA A 62 -9.03 1.57 -9.55
C ALA A 62 -8.26 1.35 -10.86
N GLY A 63 -6.93 1.45 -10.83
CA GLY A 63 -6.04 1.18 -11.95
C GLY A 63 -5.76 -0.31 -12.21
N GLY A 64 -6.38 -1.24 -11.48
CA GLY A 64 -6.21 -2.68 -11.65
C GLY A 64 -4.81 -3.19 -11.31
N CYS A 65 -4.06 -2.47 -10.46
CA CYS A 65 -2.66 -2.78 -10.18
C CYS A 65 -2.47 -3.73 -8.98
N VAL A 66 -3.48 -3.85 -8.12
CA VAL A 66 -3.35 -4.45 -6.79
C VAL A 66 -4.02 -5.80 -6.75
N LYS A 67 -3.30 -6.81 -6.25
CA LYS A 67 -3.83 -8.13 -5.91
C LYS A 67 -4.18 -8.24 -4.44
N LYS A 68 -3.35 -7.64 -3.56
CA LYS A 68 -3.50 -7.75 -2.12
C LYS A 68 -3.20 -6.43 -1.41
N VAL A 69 -3.97 -6.12 -0.37
CA VAL A 69 -3.74 -5.00 0.54
C VAL A 69 -3.52 -5.53 1.94
N ILE A 70 -2.40 -5.15 2.56
CA ILE A 70 -2.07 -5.37 3.96
C ILE A 70 -2.16 -4.02 4.67
N SER A 71 -3.22 -3.82 5.46
CA SER A 71 -3.48 -2.53 6.11
C SER A 71 -4.22 -2.68 7.43
N GLY A 72 -4.14 -1.67 8.30
CA GLY A 72 -5.02 -1.58 9.46
C GLY A 72 -6.28 -0.76 9.21
N LEU A 73 -6.23 0.17 8.26
CA LEU A 73 -7.39 0.96 7.84
C LEU A 73 -7.24 1.35 6.37
N VAL A 74 -8.34 1.35 5.62
CA VAL A 74 -8.42 1.99 4.31
C VAL A 74 -9.67 2.85 4.26
N SER A 75 -9.51 4.18 4.28
CA SER A 75 -10.63 5.12 4.27
C SER A 75 -10.23 6.47 3.68
N PHE A 76 -11.20 7.32 3.34
CA PHE A 76 -10.96 8.74 3.05
C PHE A 76 -11.27 9.62 4.26
N GLU A 77 -11.20 9.04 5.47
CA GLU A 77 -11.48 9.69 6.74
C GLU A 77 -12.85 10.39 6.72
N GLY A 78 -12.88 11.71 6.95
CA GLY A 78 -14.10 12.52 6.93
C GLY A 78 -14.83 12.59 5.58
N LEU A 79 -14.22 12.12 4.49
CA LEU A 79 -14.87 12.04 3.17
C LEU A 79 -15.57 10.70 2.92
N GLY A 80 -15.47 9.76 3.85
CA GLY A 80 -16.17 8.47 3.80
C GLY A 80 -15.30 7.29 3.38
N LEU A 81 -15.95 6.26 2.85
CA LEU A 81 -15.29 5.00 2.50
C LEU A 81 -14.54 5.14 1.17
N ALA A 82 -13.39 4.47 1.07
CA ALA A 82 -12.64 4.31 -0.17
C ALA A 82 -13.43 3.40 -1.15
N PRO A 83 -13.97 3.94 -2.26
CA PRO A 83 -14.96 3.24 -3.08
C PRO A 83 -14.37 2.06 -3.85
N SER A 84 -13.23 2.24 -4.51
CA SER A 84 -12.57 1.18 -5.29
C SER A 84 -12.03 0.09 -4.37
N PHE A 85 -11.49 0.45 -3.21
CA PHE A 85 -11.12 -0.52 -2.18
C PHE A 85 -12.31 -1.34 -1.71
N ARG A 86 -13.40 -0.69 -1.28
CA ARG A 86 -14.60 -1.37 -0.78
C ARG A 86 -15.15 -2.33 -1.82
N THR A 87 -15.36 -1.87 -3.06
CA THR A 87 -15.89 -2.70 -4.12
C THR A 87 -14.91 -3.80 -4.53
N GLY A 88 -13.62 -3.53 -4.58
CA GLY A 88 -12.58 -4.51 -4.91
C GLY A 88 -12.52 -5.66 -3.91
N VAL A 89 -12.59 -5.36 -2.61
CA VAL A 89 -12.61 -6.39 -1.56
C VAL A 89 -13.94 -7.15 -1.58
N GLN A 90 -15.08 -6.46 -1.65
CA GLN A 90 -16.40 -7.10 -1.64
C GLN A 90 -16.65 -8.02 -2.85
N SER A 91 -16.03 -7.71 -3.99
CA SER A 91 -16.12 -8.55 -5.20
C SER A 91 -15.09 -9.68 -5.22
N GLY A 92 -14.14 -9.72 -4.28
CA GLY A 92 -13.03 -10.67 -4.28
C GLY A 92 -11.94 -10.37 -5.32
N LEU A 93 -11.99 -9.20 -5.98
CA LEU A 93 -10.95 -8.74 -6.90
C LEU A 93 -9.63 -8.45 -6.18
N VAL A 94 -9.72 -7.99 -4.92
CA VAL A 94 -8.58 -7.63 -4.08
C VAL A 94 -8.64 -8.41 -2.78
N GLU A 95 -7.56 -9.12 -2.45
CA GLU A 95 -7.40 -9.76 -1.13
C GLU A 95 -7.07 -8.71 -0.08
N ILE A 96 -7.67 -8.82 1.10
CA ILE A 96 -7.35 -7.99 2.26
C ILE A 96 -6.74 -8.84 3.38
N GLU A 97 -5.61 -8.41 3.90
CA GLU A 97 -5.01 -8.91 5.15
C GLU A 97 -5.01 -7.76 6.16
N GLU A 98 -5.95 -7.82 7.11
CA GLU A 98 -6.20 -6.75 8.06
C GLU A 98 -5.50 -7.01 9.40
N TYR A 99 -4.88 -5.97 9.97
CA TYR A 99 -4.26 -6.00 11.30
C TYR A 99 -4.66 -4.78 12.11
N SER A 100 -4.54 -4.86 13.44
CA SER A 100 -4.46 -3.63 14.23
C SER A 100 -3.23 -2.81 13.79
N GLU A 101 -3.34 -1.47 13.81
CA GLU A 101 -2.25 -0.59 13.40
C GLU A 101 -0.96 -0.88 14.18
N ASP A 102 -1.06 -1.12 15.50
CA ASP A 102 0.08 -1.42 16.36
C ASP A 102 0.78 -2.74 15.95
N LEU A 103 0.01 -3.78 15.62
CA LEU A 103 0.57 -5.04 15.16
C LEU A 103 1.31 -4.88 13.83
N LEU A 104 0.74 -4.15 12.88
CA LEU A 104 1.40 -3.88 11.60
C LEU A 104 2.67 -3.03 11.77
N ILE A 105 2.65 -2.05 12.67
CA ILE A 105 3.84 -1.29 13.06
C ILE A 105 4.91 -2.20 13.67
N CYS A 106 4.53 -3.12 14.56
CA CYS A 106 5.46 -4.10 15.15
C CYS A 106 6.09 -5.02 14.08
N ARG A 107 5.32 -5.47 13.10
CA ARG A 107 5.84 -6.25 11.96
C ARG A 107 6.89 -5.46 11.16
N LEU A 108 6.61 -4.20 10.83
CA LEU A 108 7.55 -3.33 10.12
C LEU A 108 8.80 -3.03 10.97
N ARG A 109 8.64 -2.83 12.28
CA ARG A 109 9.74 -2.64 13.23
C ARG A 109 10.63 -3.87 13.32
N ALA A 110 10.06 -5.08 13.35
CA ALA A 110 10.83 -6.32 13.36
C ALA A 110 11.81 -6.34 12.17
N GLN A 111 11.32 -6.03 10.97
CA GLN A 111 12.17 -5.96 9.78
C GLN A 111 13.20 -4.82 9.86
N ALA A 112 12.81 -3.63 10.32
CA ALA A 112 13.72 -2.50 10.46
C ALA A 112 14.87 -2.77 11.46
N TRP A 113 14.60 -3.57 12.50
CA TRP A 113 15.59 -3.98 13.49
C TRP A 113 16.32 -5.28 13.13
N ASN A 114 16.05 -5.85 11.95
CA ASN A 114 16.59 -7.13 11.51
C ASN A 114 16.31 -8.27 12.51
N LEU A 115 15.09 -8.27 13.07
CA LEU A 115 14.58 -9.30 13.97
C LEU A 115 13.57 -10.19 13.24
N PRO A 116 13.49 -11.49 13.57
CA PRO A 116 12.49 -12.38 12.97
C PRO A 116 11.05 -12.02 13.36
N PHE A 117 10.85 -11.43 14.55
CA PHE A 117 9.54 -10.96 15.03
C PHE A 117 9.71 -9.96 16.19
N VAL A 118 8.65 -9.23 16.54
CA VAL A 118 8.54 -8.40 17.75
C VAL A 118 7.25 -8.77 18.49
N PRO A 119 7.31 -9.14 19.78
CA PRO A 119 6.10 -9.43 20.55
C PRO A 119 5.31 -8.15 20.84
N THR A 120 3.98 -8.21 20.68
CA THR A 120 3.05 -7.16 21.11
C THR A 120 1.81 -7.78 21.76
N LYS A 121 1.09 -7.00 22.57
CA LYS A 121 -0.24 -7.39 23.08
C LYS A 121 -1.34 -7.19 22.04
N ALA A 122 -1.04 -6.52 20.92
CA ALA A 122 -1.99 -6.18 19.88
C ALA A 122 -2.35 -7.34 18.93
N GLY A 123 -1.67 -8.49 19.04
CA GLY A 123 -1.96 -9.73 18.32
C GLY A 123 -0.73 -10.57 18.02
#